data_AF-U5WCW0-F1
#
_entry.id   AF-U5WCW0-F1
#
_cell.length_a   1.000
_cell.length_b   1.000
_cell.length_c   1.000
_cell.angle_alpha   90.00
_cell.angle_beta   90.00
_cell.angle_gamma   90.00
#
_symmetry.space_group_name_H-M   'P 1'
#
loop_
_entity.id
_entity.type
_entity.pdbx_description
1 polymer ?
#
loop_
_entity_poly.entity_id
_entity_poly.type
_entity_poly.pdbx_seq_one_letter_code
_entity_poly.pdbx_strand_id
1 'polypeptide(L)'
;MVLVRIDYQLVLKADLSGEITSLIAYQALPDKPFQAVLWSVRRTAWIYAPGLAVPMLYDDKYQDRTRVIDRAKAEKISRESLSTELPSEATLQSMCEEGERMGWNYGPPRP
;
A
#
# COMPACT_ATOMS: atom_id res chain seq x y z
N MET A 1 5.39 -19.47 -14.80
CA MET A 1 4.71 -18.26 -14.31
C MET A 1 5.30 -17.96 -12.95
N VAL A 2 6.04 -16.86 -12.79
CA VAL A 2 6.56 -16.47 -11.47
C VAL A 2 5.37 -15.97 -10.66
N LEU A 3 5.08 -16.62 -9.54
CA LEU A 3 4.07 -16.13 -8.60
C LEU A 3 4.59 -14.82 -8.01
N VAL A 4 3.94 -13.72 -8.37
CA VAL A 4 4.26 -12.41 -7.81
C VAL A 4 3.62 -12.35 -6.42
N ARG A 5 4.46 -12.33 -5.38
CA ARG A 5 4.02 -12.24 -3.99
C ARG A 5 3.73 -10.77 -3.65
N ILE A 6 2.54 -10.51 -3.13
CA ILE A 6 2.16 -9.21 -2.57
C ILE A 6 2.29 -9.30 -1.05
N ASP A 7 3.05 -8.38 -0.47
CA ASP A 7 3.16 -8.21 0.98
C ASP A 7 2.30 -7.02 1.44
N TYR A 8 1.86 -7.05 2.70
CA TYR A 8 0.94 -6.06 3.25
C TYR A 8 1.52 -5.41 4.50
N GLN A 9 1.53 -4.07 4.53
CA GLN A 9 1.97 -3.27 5.67
C GLN A 9 0.88 -2.32 6.13
N LEU A 10 0.55 -2.39 7.41
CA LEU A 10 -0.29 -1.40 8.08
C LEU A 10 0.51 -0.14 8.41
N VAL A 11 -0.10 1.03 8.23
CA VAL A 11 0.48 2.32 8.67
C VAL A 11 -0.40 2.92 9.74
N LEU A 12 0.19 3.12 10.93
CA LEU A 12 -0.43 3.69 12.10
C LEU A 12 -0.12 5.18 12.20
N LYS A 13 -0.99 5.90 12.89
CA LYS A 13 -0.77 7.29 13.24
C LYS A 13 0.40 7.41 14.20
N ALA A 14 1.03 8.58 14.15
CA ALA A 14 2.18 8.96 14.94
C ALA A 14 1.95 9.03 16.46
N ASP A 15 0.69 9.08 16.89
CA ASP A 15 0.32 9.25 18.29
C ASP A 15 0.11 7.90 18.98
N LEU A 16 -0.17 7.94 20.28
CA LEU A 16 -0.42 6.74 21.08
C LEU A 16 -1.82 6.14 20.84
N SER A 17 -2.60 6.65 19.88
CA SER A 17 -3.97 6.20 19.65
C SER A 17 -4.03 4.81 19.00
N GLY A 18 -2.97 4.43 18.27
CA GLY A 18 -2.98 3.23 17.42
C GLY A 18 -3.95 3.35 16.23
N GLU A 19 -4.40 4.56 15.90
CA GLU A 19 -5.29 4.84 14.75
C GLU A 19 -4.62 4.41 13.44
N ILE A 20 -5.36 3.70 12.60
CA ILE A 20 -4.88 3.21 11.31
C ILE A 20 -5.06 4.33 10.29
N THR A 21 -3.96 4.74 9.66
CA THR A 21 -3.97 5.86 8.70
C THR A 21 -3.81 5.42 7.25
N SER A 22 -3.27 4.22 7.02
CA SER A 22 -3.17 3.64 5.69
C SER A 22 -2.88 2.15 5.76
N LEU A 23 -3.03 1.50 4.61
CA LEU A 23 -2.64 0.13 4.35
C LEU A 23 -1.91 0.11 3.01
N ILE A 24 -0.75 -0.53 2.97
CA ILE A 24 0.10 -0.65 1.81
C ILE A 24 0.08 -2.12 1.36
N ALA A 25 -0.16 -2.34 0.08
CA ALA A 25 0.10 -3.60 -0.60
C ALA A 25 1.28 -3.37 -1.56
N TYR A 26 2.35 -4.15 -1.45
CA TYR A 26 3.57 -3.89 -2.20
C TYR A 26 4.25 -5.16 -2.71
N GLN A 27 5.14 -4.95 -3.67
CA GLN A 27 6.00 -5.97 -4.25
C GLN A 27 7.43 -5.45 -4.27
N ALA A 28 8.32 -6.22 -3.66
CA ALA A 28 9.75 -5.96 -3.66
C ALA A 28 10.46 -7.14 -4.32
N LEU A 29 10.69 -7.04 -5.63
CA LEU A 29 11.42 -8.04 -6.40
C LEU A 29 12.85 -7.51 -6.68
N PRO A 30 13.90 -8.34 -6.56
CA PRO A 30 15.30 -7.88 -6.68
C PRO A 30 15.62 -7.10 -7.95
N ASP A 31 15.02 -7.49 -9.08
CA ASP A 31 15.33 -6.93 -10.41
C ASP A 31 14.22 -6.03 -10.97
N LYS A 32 13.26 -5.60 -10.14
CA LYS A 32 12.17 -4.72 -10.58
C LYS A 32 12.08 -3.46 -9.71
N PRO A 33 11.57 -2.35 -10.28
CA PRO A 33 11.19 -1.20 -9.48
C PRO A 33 10.25 -1.60 -8.35
N PHE A 34 10.42 -0.96 -7.19
CA PHE A 34 9.50 -1.15 -6.08
C PHE A 34 8.10 -0.69 -6.50
N GLN A 35 7.11 -1.56 -6.32
CA GLN A 35 5.72 -1.29 -6.66
C GLN A 35 4.87 -1.30 -5.39
N ALA A 36 4.01 -0.30 -5.23
CA ALA A 36 3.09 -0.28 -4.12
C ALA A 36 1.78 0.43 -4.46
N VAL A 37 0.71 -0.15 -3.95
CA VAL A 37 -0.63 0.43 -3.90
C VAL A 37 -0.95 0.71 -2.44
N LEU A 38 -1.40 1.93 -2.12
CA LEU A 38 -1.76 2.31 -0.76
C LEU A 38 -3.16 2.89 -0.68
N TRP A 39 -3.83 2.67 0.44
CA TRP A 39 -5.09 3.35 0.75
C TRP A 39 -4.80 4.79 1.18
N SER A 40 -5.27 5.76 0.40
CA SER A 40 -5.11 7.17 0.72
C SER A 40 -6.37 7.69 1.40
N VAL A 41 -6.29 7.96 2.71
CA VAL A 41 -7.39 8.60 3.45
C VAL A 41 -7.80 9.93 2.83
N ARG A 42 -6.84 10.75 2.39
CA ARG A 42 -7.11 12.05 1.74
C ARG A 42 -7.84 11.95 0.41
N ARG A 43 -7.71 10.82 -0.30
CA ARG A 43 -8.38 10.58 -1.59
C ARG A 43 -9.53 9.59 -1.47
N THR A 44 -9.73 9.01 -0.29
CA THR A 44 -10.65 7.89 -0.05
C THR A 44 -10.57 6.84 -1.15
N ALA A 45 -9.34 6.48 -1.55
CA ALA A 45 -9.09 5.62 -2.69
C ALA A 45 -7.78 4.84 -2.55
N TRP A 46 -7.75 3.65 -3.15
CA TRP A 46 -6.52 2.93 -3.43
C TRP A 46 -5.78 3.58 -4.60
N ILE A 47 -4.49 3.77 -4.44
CA ILE A 47 -3.68 4.50 -5.41
C ILE A 47 -2.30 3.85 -5.54
N TYR A 48 -1.74 3.90 -6.75
CA TYR A 48 -0.35 3.52 -6.96
C TYR A 48 0.55 4.63 -6.41
N ALA A 49 1.42 4.31 -5.45
CA ALA A 49 2.19 5.33 -4.74
C ALA A 49 3.51 4.80 -4.17
N PRO A 50 4.39 4.23 -5.01
CA PRO A 50 5.69 3.73 -4.56
C PRO A 50 6.54 4.82 -3.89
N GLY A 51 6.46 6.07 -4.37
CA GLY A 51 7.23 7.19 -3.80
C GLY A 51 6.83 7.57 -2.37
N LEU A 52 5.61 7.23 -1.94
CA LEU A 52 5.16 7.42 -0.55
C LEU A 52 5.40 6.17 0.30
N ALA A 53 5.20 4.99 -0.29
CA ALA A 53 5.35 3.72 0.41
C ALA A 53 6.82 3.43 0.80
N VAL A 54 7.79 3.73 -0.07
CA VAL A 54 9.22 3.46 0.20
C VAL A 54 9.69 4.14 1.50
N PRO A 55 9.50 5.46 1.71
CA PRO A 55 9.87 6.08 2.99
C PRO A 55 9.13 5.47 4.19
N MET A 56 7.84 5.13 4.06
CA MET A 56 7.08 4.54 5.17
C MET A 56 7.60 3.16 5.58
N LEU A 57 8.10 2.37 4.62
CA LEU A 57 8.58 1.01 4.88
C LEU A 57 10.04 0.94 5.32
N TYR A 58 10.88 1.85 4.85
CA TYR A 58 12.33 1.72 4.97
C TYR A 58 13.03 2.86 5.74
N ASP A 59 12.35 3.99 6.02
CA ASP A 59 12.92 5.03 6.88
C ASP A 59 12.66 4.70 8.36
N ASP A 60 13.73 4.72 9.16
CA ASP A 60 13.71 4.41 10.60
C ASP A 60 12.67 5.23 11.37
N LYS A 61 12.33 6.43 10.87
CA LYS A 61 11.32 7.33 11.46
C LYS A 61 9.89 6.76 11.46
N TYR A 62 9.63 5.70 10.71
CA TYR A 62 8.30 5.08 10.58
C TYR A 62 8.25 3.63 11.08
N GLN A 63 9.36 3.07 11.58
CA GLN A 63 9.40 1.68 12.04
C GLN A 63 8.43 1.39 13.19
N ASP A 64 8.27 2.34 14.11
CA ASP A 64 7.31 2.26 15.22
C ASP A 64 5.84 2.34 14.75
N ARG A 65 5.62 2.85 13.53
CA ARG A 65 4.31 3.14 12.95
C ARG A 65 3.89 2.17 11.88
N THR A 66 4.73 1.20 11.54
CA THR A 66 4.37 0.20 10.53
C THR A 66 4.35 -1.20 11.10
N ARG A 67 3.42 -2.01 10.62
CA ARG A 67 3.31 -3.42 11.01
C ARG A 67 3.07 -4.31 9.81
N VAL A 68 3.88 -5.36 9.69
CA VAL A 68 3.67 -6.42 8.71
C VAL A 68 2.40 -7.17 9.08
N ILE A 69 1.52 -7.38 8.11
CA ILE A 69 0.28 -8.15 8.28
C ILE A 69 0.09 -9.10 7.10
N ASP A 70 -0.76 -10.11 7.28
CA ASP A 70 -1.17 -10.98 6.18
C ASP A 70 -2.38 -10.41 5.41
N ARG A 71 -2.71 -11.05 4.28
CA ARG A 71 -3.86 -10.69 3.43
C ARG A 71 -5.18 -10.67 4.20
N ALA A 72 -5.45 -11.70 5.01
CA ALA A 72 -6.73 -11.85 5.71
C ALA A 72 -6.93 -10.73 6.74
N LYS A 73 -5.86 -10.36 7.44
CA LYS A 73 -5.82 -9.22 8.35
C LYS A 73 -5.99 -7.90 7.61
N ALA A 74 -5.32 -7.76 6.47
CA ALA A 74 -5.43 -6.57 5.62
C ALA A 74 -6.86 -6.36 5.13
N GLU A 75 -7.54 -7.42 4.68
CA GLU A 75 -8.97 -7.37 4.32
C GLU A 75 -9.87 -6.94 5.47
N LYS A 76 -9.65 -7.54 6.65
CA LYS A 76 -10.43 -7.23 7.83
C LYS A 76 -10.28 -5.76 8.21
N ILE A 77 -9.05 -5.25 8.23
CA ILE A 77 -8.75 -3.84 8.53
C ILE A 77 -9.34 -2.90 7.48
N SER A 78 -9.26 -3.24 6.20
CA SER A 78 -9.85 -2.42 5.14
C SER A 78 -11.34 -2.20 5.40
N ARG A 79 -12.08 -3.27 5.72
CA ARG A 79 -13.53 -3.19 5.97
C ARG A 79 -13.86 -2.51 7.28
N GLU A 80 -13.20 -2.91 8.37
CA GLU A 80 -13.58 -2.50 9.73
C GLU A 80 -13.03 -1.13 10.14
N SER A 81 -11.87 -0.72 9.62
CA SER A 81 -11.18 0.49 10.05
C SER A 81 -11.07 1.55 8.96
N LEU A 82 -10.93 1.14 7.70
CA LEU A 82 -10.76 2.06 6.57
C LEU A 82 -12.05 2.27 5.76
N SER A 83 -13.14 1.58 6.13
CA SER A 83 -14.44 1.62 5.45
C SER A 83 -14.34 1.40 3.94
N THR A 84 -13.48 0.48 3.52
CA THR A 84 -13.21 0.15 2.12
C THR A 84 -12.98 -1.35 1.94
N GLU A 85 -12.93 -1.82 0.70
CA GLU A 85 -12.50 -3.18 0.38
C GLU A 85 -11.05 -3.18 -0.07
N LEU A 86 -10.28 -4.17 0.37
CA LEU A 86 -8.94 -4.41 -0.15
C LEU A 86 -9.07 -5.01 -1.56
N PRO A 87 -8.51 -4.37 -2.62
CA PRO A 87 -8.63 -4.88 -3.97
C PRO A 87 -8.07 -6.30 -4.08
N SER A 88 -8.59 -7.05 -5.04
CA SER A 88 -8.05 -8.39 -5.34
C SER A 88 -6.56 -8.28 -5.72
N GLU A 89 -5.80 -9.36 -5.54
CA GLU A 89 -4.38 -9.38 -5.94
C GLU A 89 -4.20 -9.08 -7.43
N ALA A 90 -5.12 -9.57 -8.27
CA ALA A 90 -5.13 -9.24 -9.70
C ALA A 90 -5.37 -7.74 -9.95
N THR A 91 -6.28 -7.11 -9.21
CA THR A 91 -6.52 -5.67 -9.30
C THR A 91 -5.32 -4.87 -8.81
N LEU A 92 -4.71 -5.26 -7.69
CA LEU A 92 -3.48 -4.64 -7.17
C LEU A 92 -2.35 -4.73 -8.19
N GLN A 93 -2.19 -5.89 -8.82
CA GLN A 93 -1.23 -6.10 -9.91
C GLN A 93 -1.50 -5.15 -11.08
N SER A 94 -2.74 -5.06 -11.57
CA SER A 94 -3.10 -4.15 -12.67
C SER A 94 -2.84 -2.68 -12.31
N MET A 95 -3.08 -2.26 -11.06
CA MET A 95 -2.78 -0.91 -10.60
C MET A 95 -1.27 -0.62 -10.59
N CYS A 96 -0.46 -1.59 -10.18
CA CYS A 96 0.99 -1.50 -10.25
C CYS A 96 1.49 -1.39 -11.70
N GLU A 97 1.00 -2.25 -12.58
CA GLU A 97 1.35 -2.26 -14.00
C GLU A 97 0.96 -0.96 -14.70
N GLU A 98 -0.23 -0.44 -14.41
CA GLU A 98 -0.67 0.85 -14.92
C GLU A 98 0.22 2.00 -14.43
N GLY A 99 0.49 2.03 -13.12
CA GLY A 99 1.34 3.05 -12.52
C GLY A 99 2.76 3.06 -13.06
N GLU A 100 3.36 1.89 -13.24
CA GLU A 100 4.66 1.72 -13.87
C GLU A 100 4.63 2.19 -15.34
N ARG A 101 3.66 1.72 -16.13
CA ARG A 101 3.49 2.10 -17.54
C ARG A 101 3.34 3.60 -17.73
N MET A 102 2.67 4.27 -16.80
CA MET A 102 2.44 5.71 -16.84
C MET A 102 3.57 6.52 -16.19
N GLY A 103 4.58 5.87 -15.59
CA GLY A 103 5.71 6.54 -14.94
C GLY A 103 5.32 7.32 -13.68
N TRP A 104 4.27 6.89 -12.96
CA TRP A 104 3.77 7.61 -11.79
C TRP A 104 4.62 7.33 -10.55
N ASN A 105 5.00 8.38 -9.82
CA ASN A 105 5.43 8.21 -8.43
C ASN A 105 4.23 8.15 -7.47
N TYR A 106 3.10 8.71 -7.90
CA TYR A 106 1.85 8.83 -7.16
C TYR A 106 0.70 9.02 -8.16
N GLY A 107 -0.18 8.03 -8.30
CA GLY A 107 -1.19 8.00 -9.34
C GLY A 107 -2.42 7.14 -9.03
N PRO A 108 -3.50 7.27 -9.81
CA PRO A 108 -3.65 8.22 -10.91
C PRO A 108 -3.60 9.69 -10.43
N PRO A 109 -3.13 10.64 -11.26
CA PRO A 109 -3.25 12.07 -10.96
C PRO A 109 -4.71 12.43 -10.69
N ARG A 110 -4.95 13.46 -9.86
CA ARG A 110 -6.31 13.96 -9.72
C ARG A 110 -6.76 14.55 -11.06
N PRO A 111 -8.00 14.28 -11.50
CA PRO A 111 -8.58 14.95 -12.65
C PRO A 111 -8.71 16.47 -12.39
#